data_AF-A0A932MDE6-F1
#
_entry.id   AF-A0A932MDE6-F1
#
_cell.length_a   1.000
_cell.length_b   1.000
_cell.length_c   1.000
_cell.angle_alpha   90.00
_cell.angle_beta   90.00
_cell.angle_gamma   90.00
#
_symmetry.space_group_name_H-M   'P 1'
#
loop_
_entity.id
_entity.type
_entity.pdbx_description
1 polymer ?
#
loop_
_entity_poly.entity_id
_entity_poly.type
_entity_poly.pdbx_seq_one_letter_code
_entity_poly.pdbx_strand_id
1 'polypeptide(L)'
;MTSLRRGILILDYGSQFTQLIARRVREAHVYSEIHPAARGCDLGFIRSASPRGIILSGGPNSVFDVGAPSADPALLELGIPLLGICYGMQLVAHLAGGKVQPSPEREYGRAEIEVRRGAGL
;
A
#
# COMPACT_ATOMS: atom_id res chain seq x y z
N MET A 1 -6.48 23.68 5.63
CA MET A 1 -6.15 22.35 5.04
C MET A 1 -4.83 21.91 5.65
N THR A 2 -4.88 21.02 6.62
CA THR A 2 -3.69 20.49 7.31
C THR A 2 -2.87 19.74 6.28
N SER A 3 -1.62 20.16 6.08
CA SER A 3 -0.70 19.49 5.16
C SER A 3 -0.31 18.13 5.76
N LEU A 4 -0.32 17.06 4.94
CA LEU A 4 0.24 15.73 5.25
C LEU A 4 1.74 15.75 5.58
N ARG A 5 2.38 16.93 5.64
CA ARG A 5 3.76 17.17 6.03
C ARG A 5 4.12 16.30 7.24
N ARG A 6 4.86 15.23 6.94
CA ARG A 6 5.42 14.26 7.89
C ARG A 6 4.51 13.11 8.37
N GLY A 7 3.36 12.88 7.76
CA GLY A 7 2.46 11.76 8.06
C GLY A 7 2.61 10.55 7.13
N ILE A 8 1.73 9.56 7.29
CA ILE A 8 1.60 8.39 6.43
C ILE A 8 0.43 8.58 5.46
N LEU A 9 0.72 8.44 4.16
CA LEU A 9 -0.31 8.39 3.12
C LEU A 9 -0.78 6.94 2.95
N ILE A 10 -2.07 6.68 3.12
CA ILE A 10 -2.65 5.35 2.92
C ILE A 10 -3.48 5.39 1.64
N LEU A 11 -3.10 4.59 0.65
CA LEU A 11 -3.85 4.42 -0.60
C LEU A 11 -4.78 3.21 -0.47
N ASP A 12 -6.08 3.45 -0.62
CA ASP A 12 -7.13 2.46 -0.43
C ASP A 12 -7.48 1.73 -1.72
N TYR A 13 -7.16 0.43 -1.78
CA TYR A 13 -7.48 -0.48 -2.87
C TYR A 13 -8.77 -1.30 -2.63
N GLY A 14 -9.57 -0.91 -1.64
CA GLY A 14 -10.86 -1.54 -1.33
C GLY A 14 -10.76 -2.54 -0.17
N SER A 15 -9.75 -2.44 0.69
CA SER A 15 -9.63 -3.30 1.86
C SER A 15 -10.68 -2.96 2.92
N GLN A 16 -11.34 -3.98 3.44
CA GLN A 16 -12.16 -3.88 4.65
C GLN A 16 -11.36 -3.42 5.89
N PHE A 17 -10.02 -3.49 5.84
CA PHE A 17 -9.13 -3.12 6.94
C PHE A 17 -8.47 -1.74 6.77
N THR A 18 -8.74 -0.98 5.71
CA THR A 18 -8.07 0.32 5.49
C THR A 18 -8.24 1.27 6.68
N GLN A 19 -9.44 1.34 7.24
CA GLN A 19 -9.71 2.17 8.44
C GLN A 19 -8.95 1.67 9.68
N LEU A 20 -8.80 0.35 9.82
CA LEU A 20 -8.02 -0.24 10.91
C LEU A 20 -6.52 0.08 10.76
N ILE A 21 -5.97 0.01 9.54
CA ILE A 21 -4.59 0.43 9.26
C ILE A 21 -4.38 1.89 9.68
N ALA A 22 -5.27 2.80 9.26
CA ALA A 22 -5.18 4.21 9.64
C ALA A 22 -5.27 4.42 11.15
N ARG A 23 -6.15 3.67 11.83
CA ARG A 23 -6.25 3.67 13.29
C ARG A 23 -4.96 3.20 13.95
N ARG A 24 -4.33 2.10 13.48
CA ARG A 24 -3.06 1.60 14.04
C ARG A 24 -1.92 2.60 13.89
N VAL A 25 -1.84 3.30 12.75
CA VAL A 25 -0.85 4.36 12.55
C VAL A 25 -1.07 5.51 13.54
N ARG A 26 -2.32 5.91 13.78
CA ARG A 26 -2.67 6.97 14.74
C ARG A 26 -2.45 6.55 16.20
N GLU A 27 -2.69 5.28 16.53
CA GLU A 27 -2.35 4.69 17.84
C GLU A 27 -0.84 4.72 18.10
N ALA A 28 -0.02 4.69 17.04
CA ALA A 28 1.43 4.92 17.13
C ALA A 28 1.81 6.41 17.16
N HIS A 29 0.87 7.33 17.40
CA HIS A 29 1.06 8.78 17.44
C HIS A 29 1.56 9.41 16.14
N VAL A 30 1.29 8.78 14.99
CA VAL A 30 1.64 9.31 13.67
C VAL A 30 0.38 9.75 12.92
N TYR A 31 0.44 10.94 12.31
CA TYR A 31 -0.66 11.44 11.48
C TYR A 31 -0.84 10.57 10.22
N SER A 32 -2.08 10.31 9.82
CA SER A 32 -2.38 9.55 8.61
C SER A 32 -3.64 10.03 7.90
N GLU A 33 -3.59 10.00 6.57
CA GLU A 33 -4.73 10.24 5.68
C GLU A 33 -4.96 9.04 4.77
N ILE A 34 -6.23 8.74 4.53
CA ILE A 34 -6.65 7.73 3.55
C ILE A 34 -7.07 8.44 2.28
N HIS A 35 -6.56 7.99 1.16
CA HIS A 35 -6.92 8.47 -0.18
C HIS A 35 -7.30 7.29 -1.09
N PRO A 36 -8.16 7.50 -2.09
CA PRO A 36 -8.50 6.45 -3.06
C PRO A 36 -7.26 5.95 -3.83
N ALA A 37 -7.25 4.68 -4.24
CA ALA A 37 -6.19 4.07 -5.06
C ALA A 37 -5.76 4.92 -6.28
N ALA A 38 -6.70 5.63 -6.92
CA ALA A 38 -6.40 6.49 -8.07
C ALA A 38 -5.36 7.58 -7.78
N ARG A 39 -5.19 8.02 -6.52
CA ARG A 39 -4.12 8.95 -6.13
C ARG A 39 -2.72 8.34 -6.25
N GLY A 40 -2.60 7.02 -6.33
CA GLY A 40 -1.34 6.32 -6.61
C GLY A 40 -0.77 6.60 -8.01
N CYS A 41 -1.60 7.09 -8.95
CA CYS A 41 -1.16 7.51 -10.28
C CYS A 41 -0.84 9.01 -10.38
N ASP A 42 -1.03 9.78 -9.29
CA ASP A 42 -0.82 11.22 -9.26
C ASP A 42 0.44 11.55 -8.44
N LEU A 43 1.60 11.44 -9.08
CA LEU A 43 2.89 11.72 -8.44
C LEU A 43 3.01 13.18 -7.98
N GLY A 44 2.33 14.12 -8.66
CA GLY A 44 2.30 15.53 -8.28
C GLY A 44 1.60 15.73 -6.94
N PHE A 45 0.45 15.08 -6.76
CA PHE A 45 -0.25 15.02 -5.48
C PHE A 45 0.66 14.42 -4.39
N ILE A 46 1.26 13.25 -4.61
CA ILE A 46 2.09 12.57 -3.60
C ILE A 46 3.29 13.45 -3.19
N ARG A 47 3.99 14.05 -4.16
CA ARG A 47 5.10 14.98 -3.88
C ARG A 47 4.64 16.19 -3.10
N SER A 48 3.51 16.80 -3.46
CA SER A 48 2.96 17.96 -2.75
C SER A 48 2.49 17.63 -1.32
N ALA A 49 1.95 16.43 -1.12
CA ALA A 49 1.59 15.91 0.19
C ALA A 49 2.82 15.66 1.09
N SER A 50 3.98 15.35 0.49
CA SER A 50 5.26 15.11 1.18
C SER A 50 5.15 14.12 2.37
N PRO A 51 4.61 12.91 2.15
CA PRO A 51 4.48 11.90 3.20
C PRO A 51 5.84 11.34 3.62
N ARG A 52 5.93 10.84 4.85
CA ARG A 52 7.12 10.13 5.38
C ARG A 52 7.10 8.64 5.08
N GLY A 53 5.94 8.12 4.71
CA GLY A 53 5.76 6.76 4.27
C GLY A 53 4.43 6.61 3.54
N ILE A 54 4.35 5.61 2.68
CA ILE A 54 3.16 5.25 1.92
C ILE A 54 2.74 3.84 2.31
N ILE A 55 1.45 3.63 2.56
CA ILE A 55 0.88 2.29 2.71
C ILE A 55 -0.07 2.04 1.55
N LEU A 56 0.16 0.96 0.80
CA LEU A 56 -0.78 0.43 -0.17
C LEU A 56 -1.63 -0.62 0.53
N SER A 57 -2.93 -0.35 0.70
CA SER A 57 -3.82 -1.27 1.41
C SER A 57 -4.09 -2.55 0.60
N GLY A 58 -4.76 -3.51 1.24
CA GLY A 58 -5.29 -4.68 0.55
C GLY A 58 -6.47 -4.33 -0.37
N GLY A 59 -7.02 -5.34 -1.03
CA GLY A 59 -8.20 -5.21 -1.87
C GLY A 59 -8.74 -6.59 -2.24
N PRO A 60 -10.00 -6.68 -2.68
CA PRO A 60 -10.62 -7.95 -3.08
C PRO A 60 -10.20 -8.44 -4.48
N ASN A 61 -9.60 -7.53 -5.25
CA ASN A 61 -9.22 -7.75 -6.66
C ASN A 61 -7.93 -8.56 -6.78
N SER A 62 -7.72 -9.16 -7.94
CA SER A 62 -6.40 -9.61 -8.41
C SER A 62 -5.72 -8.47 -9.15
N VAL A 63 -4.39 -8.34 -9.03
CA VAL A 63 -3.62 -7.33 -9.78
C VAL A 63 -3.69 -7.53 -11.31
N PHE A 64 -4.15 -8.70 -11.75
CA PHE A 64 -4.33 -9.04 -13.17
C PHE A 64 -5.76 -8.80 -13.69
N ASP A 65 -6.71 -8.47 -12.82
CA ASP A 65 -8.09 -8.23 -13.28
C ASP A 65 -8.11 -7.00 -14.20
N VAL A 66 -8.90 -7.07 -15.28
CA VAL A 66 -9.06 -5.92 -16.19
C VAL A 66 -9.67 -4.75 -15.41
N GLY A 67 -8.96 -3.62 -15.36
CA GLY A 67 -9.38 -2.45 -14.59
C GLY A 67 -9.07 -2.53 -13.09
N ALA A 68 -8.27 -3.50 -12.65
CA ALA A 68 -7.78 -3.55 -11.28
C ALA A 68 -7.07 -2.23 -10.91
N PRO A 69 -7.33 -1.64 -9.73
CA PRO A 69 -6.72 -0.37 -9.36
C PRO A 69 -5.20 -0.53 -9.22
N SER A 70 -4.44 0.37 -9.86
CA SER A 70 -2.98 0.31 -9.90
C SER A 70 -2.35 1.57 -9.27
N ALA A 71 -1.04 1.75 -9.45
CA ALA A 71 -0.30 2.96 -9.15
C ALA A 71 0.73 3.23 -10.27
N ASP A 72 1.26 4.44 -10.32
CA ASP A 72 2.37 4.76 -11.22
C ASP A 72 3.64 4.00 -10.76
N PRO A 73 4.34 3.24 -11.64
CA PRO A 73 5.57 2.53 -11.27
C PRO A 73 6.65 3.45 -10.68
N ALA A 74 6.74 4.70 -11.14
CA ALA A 74 7.70 5.68 -10.62
C ALA A 74 7.44 6.08 -9.16
N LEU A 75 6.31 5.65 -8.57
CA LEU A 75 6.06 5.73 -7.14
C LEU A 75 7.14 4.99 -6.32
N LEU A 76 7.68 3.89 -6.85
CA LEU A 76 8.76 3.13 -6.21
C LEU A 76 10.11 3.88 -6.22
N GLU A 77 10.26 4.88 -7.09
CA GLU A 77 11.48 5.64 -7.29
C GLU A 77 11.49 6.97 -6.50
N LEU A 78 10.40 7.28 -5.78
CA LEU A 78 10.27 8.53 -5.02
C LEU A 78 11.21 8.65 -3.81
N GLY A 79 11.88 7.56 -3.41
CA GLY A 79 12.71 7.52 -2.21
C GLY A 79 11.92 7.62 -0.90
N ILE A 80 10.60 7.40 -0.96
CA ILE A 80 9.71 7.40 0.20
C ILE A 80 9.48 5.93 0.62
N PRO A 81 9.66 5.58 1.91
CA PRO A 81 9.37 4.23 2.40
C PRO A 81 7.95 3.78 2.05
N LEU A 82 7.83 2.55 1.58
CA LEU A 82 6.55 1.98 1.14
C LEU A 82 6.28 0.63 1.78
N LEU A 83 5.06 0.46 2.27
CA LEU A 83 4.55 -0.81 2.79
C LEU A 83 3.34 -1.26 1.95
N GLY A 84 3.44 -2.42 1.31
CA GLY A 84 2.31 -3.08 0.64
C GLY A 84 1.68 -4.13 1.54
N ILE A 85 0.35 -4.11 1.68
CA ILE A 85 -0.40 -5.10 2.48
C ILE A 85 -1.30 -5.91 1.55
N CYS A 86 -1.15 -7.24 1.52
CA CYS A 86 -1.94 -8.15 0.68
C CYS A 86 -1.93 -7.72 -0.80
N TYR A 87 -3.04 -7.20 -1.34
CA TYR A 87 -3.08 -6.64 -2.70
C TYR A 87 -1.98 -5.59 -2.93
N GLY A 88 -1.76 -4.68 -1.98
CA GLY A 88 -0.68 -3.69 -2.08
C GLY A 88 0.71 -4.33 -2.20
N MET A 89 0.95 -5.47 -1.55
CA MET A 89 2.21 -6.22 -1.69
C MET A 89 2.33 -6.83 -3.09
N GLN A 90 1.26 -7.41 -3.62
CA GLN A 90 1.23 -7.94 -4.98
C GLN A 90 1.46 -6.82 -6.02
N LEU A 91 0.85 -5.65 -5.80
CA LEU A 91 1.02 -4.50 -6.67
C LEU A 91 2.47 -4.01 -6.68
N VAL A 92 3.12 -3.90 -5.52
CA VAL A 92 4.55 -3.54 -5.44
C VAL A 92 5.41 -4.54 -6.22
N ALA A 93 5.18 -5.84 -6.02
CA ALA A 93 5.92 -6.88 -6.74
C ALA A 93 5.71 -6.74 -8.25
N HIS A 94 4.48 -6.50 -8.70
CA HIS A 94 4.14 -6.32 -10.12
C HIS A 94 4.81 -5.08 -10.73
N LEU A 95 4.72 -3.92 -10.05
CA LEU A 95 5.32 -2.66 -10.51
C LEU A 95 6.85 -2.72 -10.56
N ALA A 96 7.47 -3.52 -9.69
CA ALA A 96 8.91 -3.78 -9.69
C ALA A 96 9.36 -4.79 -10.79
N GLY A 97 8.46 -5.24 -11.66
CA GLY A 97 8.75 -6.25 -12.69
C GLY A 97 8.80 -7.69 -12.18
N GLY A 98 8.41 -7.92 -10.93
CA GLY A 98 8.22 -9.25 -10.35
C GLY A 98 7.00 -9.98 -10.92
N LYS A 99 6.92 -11.28 -10.66
CA LYS A 99 5.81 -12.13 -11.10
C LYS A 99 4.87 -12.40 -9.94
N VAL A 100 3.61 -12.01 -10.09
CA VAL A 100 2.52 -12.48 -9.23
C VAL A 100 1.82 -13.63 -9.95
N GLN A 101 1.36 -14.64 -9.23
CA GLN A 101 0.65 -15.78 -9.82
C GLN A 101 -0.72 -15.93 -9.17
N PRO A 102 -1.75 -16.31 -9.95
CA PRO A 102 -3.04 -16.66 -9.38
C PRO A 102 -2.88 -17.91 -8.51
N SER A 103 -3.52 -17.89 -7.34
CA SER A 103 -3.67 -19.06 -6.48
C SER A 103 -5.06 -19.67 -6.71
N PRO A 104 -5.19 -21.00 -6.81
CA PRO A 104 -6.49 -21.66 -6.89
C PRO A 104 -7.33 -21.45 -5.61
N GLU A 105 -6.67 -21.21 -4.48
CA GLU A 105 -7.32 -20.98 -3.19
C GLU A 105 -7.00 -19.59 -2.64
N ARG A 106 -8.02 -18.93 -2.07
CA ARG A 106 -7.87 -17.69 -1.30
C ARG A 106 -7.84 -18.06 0.17
N GLU A 107 -6.66 -17.98 0.79
CA GLU A 107 -6.52 -18.26 2.21
C GLU A 107 -6.87 -17.01 3.04
N TYR A 108 -7.79 -17.17 3.98
CA TYR A 108 -8.07 -16.18 5.01
C TYR A 108 -8.19 -16.88 6.36
N GLY A 109 -7.17 -16.76 7.18
CA GLY A 109 -7.08 -17.47 8.43
C GLY A 109 -5.80 -17.16 9.19
N ARG A 110 -5.67 -17.75 10.37
CA ARG A 110 -4.41 -17.71 11.11
C ARG A 110 -3.43 -18.66 10.44
N ALA A 111 -2.22 -18.18 10.21
CA ALA A 111 -1.09 -18.97 9.76
C ALA A 111 0.11 -18.65 10.65
N GLU A 112 0.93 -19.65 10.93
CA GLU A 112 2.24 -19.44 11.53
C GLU A 112 3.24 -19.14 10.43
N ILE A 113 4.00 -18.06 10.59
CA ILE A 113 5.01 -17.63 9.62
C ILE A 113 6.38 -17.57 10.29
N GLU A 114 7.40 -18.03 9.57
CA GLU A 114 8.79 -17.93 10.01
C GLU A 114 9.49 -16.77 9.30
N VAL A 115 10.01 -15.81 10.05
CA VAL A 115 10.79 -14.71 9.49
C VAL A 115 12.18 -15.22 9.13
N ARG A 116 12.43 -15.46 7.83
CA ARG A 116 13.72 -15.98 7.34
C ARG A 116 14.86 -14.95 7.41
N ARG A 117 14.55 -13.67 7.15
CA ARG A 117 15.49 -12.54 7.24
C ARG A 117 14.74 -11.27 7.64
N GLY A 118 15.15 -10.66 8.75
CA GLY A 118 14.63 -9.37 9.21
C GLY A 118 15.35 -8.17 8.60
N ALA A 119 15.64 -8.21 7.29
CA ALA A 119 16.33 -7.13 6.58
C ALA A 119 15.35 -6.16 5.90
N GLY A 120 14.23 -5.85 6.58
CA GLY A 120 13.45 -4.67 6.23
C GLY A 120 14.31 -3.41 6.35
N LEU A 121 13.79 -2.28 5.86
CA LEU A 121 14.49 -0.98 5.92
C LEU A 121 15.23 -0.74 7.23
#